data_AF-A0A7J7EZG2-F1
#
_entry.id   AF-A0A7J7EZG2-F1
#
_cell.length_a   1.000
_cell.length_b   1.000
_cell.length_c   1.000
_cell.angle_alpha   90.00
_cell.angle_beta   90.00
_cell.angle_gamma   90.00
#
_symmetry.space_group_name_H-M   'P 1'
#
loop_
_entity.id
_entity.type
_entity.pdbx_description
1 polymer ?
#
loop_
_entity_poly.entity_id
_entity_poly.type
_entity_poly.pdbx_seq_one_letter_code
_entity_poly.pdbx_strand_id
1 'polypeptide(L)'
;IVMDFKHPDGVTVPVMLPRRSLLLMTGESRYLWTHGITPRKFDTIQASKGHKSGIITSDVGDLTLSKRGIRTSFTFRKVRQTPCNCSYPLVCDSQMKETPSSFPESNKEASQLEQEYVHRVYEEIAGHFSSTRHTPWPRVVEFLKALPSGSLIGCDRSQNLVDICRERQFQAFICDALAVPVRSGSCDACISIAVIHHFATAERRVAATQELVRLLRPGGKALIYVWAMEQEYNKKKSKYLRENRISQGKKGEINNDTSVQELLVEQMPVVGNQDSACSVPSTNDFQEGGCNSREVTNSKLPIHTNRTSFHSQDLLVPWHLQGNPGKNKLVEPFGAVGSHDPSPVFHRYYHVFCEGELEAACQTLSNVRILQSYYDQGNWCVILQRV
;
A
#
# COMPACT_ATOMS: atom_id res chain seq x y z
N ILE A 1 24.19 -19.71 17.13
CA ILE A 1 23.03 -19.36 16.28
C ILE A 1 23.46 -19.55 14.85
N VAL A 2 22.58 -20.02 13.97
CA VAL A 2 22.91 -20.14 12.54
C VAL A 2 22.48 -18.88 11.80
N MET A 3 23.40 -18.32 11.01
CA MET A 3 23.15 -17.25 10.04
C MET A 3 23.26 -17.87 8.65
N ASP A 4 22.21 -17.71 7.86
CA ASP A 4 22.11 -18.25 6.51
C ASP A 4 22.67 -17.22 5.53
N PHE A 5 23.66 -17.60 4.73
CA PHE A 5 24.20 -16.81 3.62
C PHE A 5 23.61 -17.32 2.31
N LYS A 6 23.05 -16.46 1.47
CA LYS A 6 22.49 -16.85 0.17
C LYS A 6 23.12 -16.09 -0.98
N HIS A 7 23.50 -16.81 -2.03
CA HIS A 7 23.99 -16.28 -3.29
C HIS A 7 22.81 -16.08 -4.27
N PRO A 8 22.85 -15.06 -5.15
CA PRO A 8 21.84 -14.90 -6.21
C PRO A 8 21.64 -16.12 -7.11
N ASP A 9 22.67 -16.96 -7.29
CA ASP A 9 22.58 -18.20 -8.08
C ASP A 9 21.85 -19.35 -7.35
N GLY A 10 21.19 -19.06 -6.22
CA GLY A 10 20.40 -20.03 -5.44
C GLY A 10 21.20 -20.82 -4.39
N VAL A 11 22.52 -20.66 -4.34
CA VAL A 11 23.38 -21.33 -3.34
C VAL A 11 23.09 -20.79 -1.94
N THR A 12 22.84 -21.67 -0.97
CA THR A 12 22.64 -21.30 0.44
C THR A 12 23.67 -21.98 1.33
N VAL A 13 24.35 -21.19 2.16
CA VAL A 13 25.40 -21.61 3.08
C VAL A 13 25.00 -21.27 4.53
N PRO A 14 24.58 -22.25 5.34
CA PRO A 14 24.28 -22.04 6.76
C PRO A 14 25.59 -21.95 7.57
N VAL A 15 25.85 -20.78 8.14
CA VAL A 15 27.06 -20.51 8.94
C VAL A 15 26.72 -20.51 10.43
N MET A 16 27.37 -21.38 11.19
CA MET A 16 27.23 -21.41 12.65
C MET A 16 28.03 -20.30 13.31
N LEU A 17 27.35 -19.42 14.05
CA LEU A 17 27.94 -18.34 14.86
C LEU A 17 27.91 -18.74 16.34
N PRO A 18 29.03 -19.24 16.91
CA PRO A 18 29.13 -19.55 18.32
C PRO A 18 29.10 -18.28 19.20
N ARG A 19 29.01 -18.45 20.52
CA ARG A 19 29.13 -17.33 21.45
C ARG A 19 30.57 -16.79 21.42
N ARG A 20 30.72 -15.47 21.57
CA ARG A 20 32.04 -14.80 21.60
C ARG A 20 32.86 -15.00 20.32
N SER A 21 32.21 -15.16 19.17
CA SER A 21 32.86 -15.16 17.86
C SER A 21 32.71 -13.81 17.16
N LEU A 22 33.72 -13.44 16.37
CA LEU A 22 33.66 -12.32 15.44
C LEU A 22 33.40 -12.85 14.02
N LEU A 23 32.36 -12.36 13.37
CA LEU A 23 32.09 -12.62 11.96
C LEU A 23 32.63 -11.45 11.13
N LEU A 24 33.58 -11.72 10.23
CA LEU A 24 34.14 -10.73 9.33
C LEU A 24 33.56 -10.94 7.92
N MET A 25 32.89 -9.91 7.39
CA MET A 25 32.30 -9.92 6.04
C MET A 25 32.98 -8.86 5.17
N THR A 26 33.72 -9.31 4.15
CA THR A 26 34.48 -8.49 3.20
C THR A 26 34.21 -8.97 1.77
N GLY A 27 34.47 -8.11 0.78
CA GLY A 27 34.33 -8.49 -0.63
C GLY A 27 32.96 -9.06 -0.98
N GLU A 28 32.95 -10.14 -1.75
CA GLU A 28 31.75 -10.81 -2.26
C GLU A 28 30.73 -11.16 -1.18
N SER A 29 31.17 -11.71 -0.04
CA SER A 29 30.29 -12.14 1.05
C SER A 29 29.55 -10.98 1.71
N ARG A 30 30.02 -9.74 1.52
CA ARG A 30 29.40 -8.50 1.99
C ARG A 30 28.55 -7.83 0.92
N TYR A 31 29.02 -7.85 -0.33
CA TYR A 31 28.45 -7.05 -1.41
C TYR A 31 27.40 -7.81 -2.23
N LEU A 32 27.62 -9.10 -2.49
CA LEU A 32 26.79 -9.91 -3.36
C LEU A 32 25.86 -10.85 -2.58
N TRP A 33 26.38 -11.46 -1.51
CA TRP A 33 25.63 -12.40 -0.70
C TRP A 33 24.66 -11.69 0.25
N THR A 34 23.48 -12.25 0.41
CA THR A 34 22.54 -11.85 1.47
C THR A 34 22.78 -12.70 2.71
N HIS A 35 22.62 -12.11 3.90
CA HIS A 35 22.76 -12.83 5.17
C HIS A 35 21.52 -12.62 6.03
N GLY A 36 21.04 -13.68 6.67
CA GLY A 36 19.83 -13.65 7.48
C GLY A 36 19.88 -14.61 8.65
N ILE A 37 19.08 -14.36 9.68
CA ILE A 37 18.87 -15.30 10.78
C ILE A 37 17.43 -15.77 10.69
N THR A 38 17.21 -16.98 10.18
CA THR A 38 15.87 -17.56 10.07
C THR A 38 15.14 -17.54 11.43
N PRO A 39 13.88 -17.06 11.53
CA PRO A 39 13.10 -17.07 12.77
C PRO A 39 12.73 -18.51 13.20
N ARG A 40 13.55 -19.12 14.04
CA ARG A 40 13.33 -20.48 14.58
C ARG A 40 13.77 -20.59 16.03
N LYS A 41 13.22 -21.55 16.78
CA LYS A 41 13.56 -21.82 18.18
C LYS A 41 14.76 -22.76 18.36
N PHE A 42 15.09 -23.53 17.32
CA PHE A 42 16.16 -24.53 17.32
C PHE A 42 17.00 -24.41 16.06
N ASP A 43 18.30 -24.68 16.17
CA ASP A 43 19.23 -24.80 15.05
C ASP A 43 19.69 -26.26 14.93
N THR A 44 19.74 -26.82 13.71
CA THR A 44 20.35 -28.13 13.46
C THR A 44 21.86 -27.95 13.34
N ILE A 45 22.66 -28.68 14.13
CA ILE A 45 24.12 -28.61 14.18
C ILE A 45 24.74 -30.02 14.12
N GLN A 46 26.01 -30.14 13.70
CA GLN A 46 26.76 -31.41 13.76
C GLN A 46 27.23 -31.71 15.19
N ALA A 47 26.93 -32.91 15.70
CA ALA A 47 27.22 -33.34 17.07
C ALA A 47 28.73 -33.48 17.35
N SER A 48 29.52 -33.88 16.36
CA SER A 48 30.97 -34.06 16.47
C SER A 48 31.77 -32.74 16.48
N LYS A 49 31.14 -31.59 16.18
CA LYS A 49 31.76 -30.25 16.13
C LYS A 49 31.18 -29.27 17.14
N GLY A 50 30.82 -29.75 18.32
CA GLY A 50 30.35 -28.90 19.43
C GLY A 50 31.15 -27.59 19.51
N HIS A 51 30.47 -26.47 19.28
CA HIS A 51 30.96 -25.09 19.38
C HIS A 51 31.98 -24.58 18.35
N LYS A 52 32.30 -25.30 17.26
CA LYS A 52 33.20 -24.78 16.21
C LYS A 52 32.45 -23.89 15.20
N SER A 53 33.09 -22.79 14.79
CA SER A 53 32.60 -21.89 13.74
C SER A 53 32.76 -22.52 12.35
N GLY A 54 31.79 -22.37 11.44
CA GLY A 54 31.90 -22.90 10.07
C GLY A 54 30.57 -23.29 9.41
N ILE A 55 30.68 -23.88 8.22
CA ILE A 55 29.55 -24.37 7.40
C ILE A 55 28.96 -25.64 8.00
N ILE A 56 27.63 -25.72 8.08
CA ILE A 56 26.91 -26.93 8.48
C ILE A 56 26.61 -27.73 7.20
N THR A 57 27.28 -28.86 6.99
CA THR A 57 26.99 -29.78 5.88
C THR A 57 26.01 -30.87 6.33
N SER A 58 25.04 -31.22 5.49
CA SER A 58 24.04 -32.28 5.80
C SER A 58 24.63 -33.69 5.75
N ASP A 59 25.73 -33.87 5.02
CA ASP A 59 26.17 -35.20 4.56
C ASP A 59 27.26 -35.83 5.46
N VAL A 60 27.51 -35.26 6.63
CA VAL A 60 28.53 -35.73 7.58
C VAL A 60 27.83 -36.02 8.91
N GLY A 61 27.86 -37.29 9.32
CA GLY A 61 27.04 -37.88 10.37
C GLY A 61 26.97 -37.17 11.73
N ASP A 62 25.92 -37.54 12.46
CA ASP A 62 25.40 -37.03 13.73
C ASP A 62 24.90 -35.58 13.71
N LEU A 63 23.66 -35.36 13.29
CA LEU A 63 22.95 -34.08 13.44
C LEU A 63 22.25 -34.03 14.80
N THR A 64 22.31 -32.88 15.48
CA THR A 64 21.60 -32.62 16.74
C THR A 64 20.93 -31.25 16.73
N LEU A 65 19.91 -31.08 17.57
CA LEU A 65 19.16 -29.83 17.70
C LEU A 65 19.70 -29.00 18.86
N SER A 66 20.14 -27.78 18.59
CA SER A 66 20.53 -26.79 19.58
C SER A 66 19.42 -25.77 19.80
N LYS A 67 18.86 -25.72 21.01
CA LYS A 67 17.88 -24.68 21.40
C LYS A 67 18.54 -23.29 21.38
N ARG A 68 17.85 -22.30 20.81
CA ARG A 68 18.32 -20.90 20.84
C ARG A 68 18.07 -20.27 22.20
N GLY A 69 19.07 -19.53 22.69
CA GLY A 69 18.93 -18.62 23.82
C GLY A 69 18.84 -17.17 23.36
N ILE A 70 18.68 -16.25 24.32
CA ILE A 70 18.80 -14.81 24.07
C ILE A 70 20.23 -14.53 23.59
N ARG A 71 20.35 -13.87 22.42
CA ARG A 71 21.64 -13.51 21.83
C ARG A 71 21.63 -12.05 21.43
N THR A 72 22.64 -11.32 21.91
CA THR A 72 22.94 -9.95 21.49
C THR A 72 24.16 -9.96 20.57
N SER A 73 24.13 -9.19 19.48
CA SER A 73 25.27 -8.99 18.58
C SER A 73 25.62 -7.53 18.45
N PHE A 74 26.92 -7.24 18.38
CA PHE A 74 27.46 -5.92 18.13
C PHE A 74 28.03 -5.90 16.72
N THR A 75 27.51 -5.03 15.87
CA THR A 75 27.87 -4.96 14.45
C THR A 75 28.58 -3.65 14.18
N PHE A 76 29.84 -3.72 13.78
CA PHE A 76 30.67 -2.55 13.49
C PHE A 76 30.72 -2.29 11.99
N ARG A 77 30.46 -1.06 11.56
CA ARG A 77 30.50 -0.64 10.15
C ARG A 77 31.11 0.76 10.06
N LYS A 78 31.98 0.99 9.08
CA LYS A 78 32.44 2.33 8.70
C LYS A 78 31.48 2.91 7.65
N VAL A 79 30.86 4.04 7.96
CA VAL A 79 29.98 4.74 7.01
C VAL A 79 30.81 5.21 5.82
N ARG A 80 30.33 4.90 4.61
CA ARG A 80 31.00 5.26 3.36
C ARG A 80 30.62 6.69 2.99
N GLN A 81 31.62 7.49 2.56
CA GLN A 81 31.45 8.91 2.21
C GLN A 81 31.39 9.15 0.69
N THR A 82 31.85 8.18 -0.10
CA THR A 82 31.87 8.25 -1.57
C THR A 82 30.92 7.23 -2.18
N PRO A 83 30.36 7.46 -3.38
CA PRO A 83 29.53 6.46 -4.06
C PRO A 83 30.24 5.11 -4.20
N CYS A 84 29.48 4.01 -4.12
CA CYS A 84 30.02 2.68 -4.31
C CYS A 84 30.28 2.38 -5.79
N ASN A 85 31.38 1.70 -6.08
CA ASN A 85 31.81 1.28 -7.43
C ASN A 85 32.30 -0.18 -7.43
N CYS A 86 31.65 -1.04 -6.64
CA CYS A 86 32.02 -2.45 -6.53
C CYS A 86 31.77 -3.23 -7.83
N SER A 87 32.33 -4.43 -7.95
CA SER A 87 32.15 -5.31 -9.12
C SER A 87 30.75 -5.96 -9.22
N TYR A 88 29.79 -5.53 -8.40
CA TYR A 88 28.46 -6.13 -8.29
C TYR A 88 27.36 -5.09 -8.59
N PRO A 89 27.28 -4.55 -9.82
CA PRO A 89 26.38 -3.44 -10.14
C PRO A 89 24.89 -3.79 -9.97
N LEU A 90 24.51 -5.07 -10.15
CA LEU A 90 23.12 -5.54 -10.04
C LEU A 90 22.50 -5.40 -8.65
N VAL A 91 23.34 -5.30 -7.61
CA VAL A 91 22.91 -5.19 -6.20
C VAL A 91 23.51 -3.95 -5.53
N CYS A 92 24.12 -3.06 -6.32
CA CYS A 92 24.78 -1.85 -5.83
C CYS A 92 23.91 -0.63 -6.11
N ASP A 93 23.20 -0.17 -5.09
CA ASP A 93 22.39 1.06 -5.09
C ASP A 93 23.09 2.29 -5.71
N SER A 94 24.40 2.45 -5.51
CA SER A 94 25.17 3.56 -6.08
C SER A 94 25.43 3.44 -7.59
N GLN A 95 25.42 2.21 -8.14
CA GLN A 95 25.71 1.92 -9.55
C GLN A 95 24.45 1.59 -10.35
N MET A 96 23.42 1.08 -9.68
CA MET A 96 22.10 0.96 -10.26
C MET A 96 21.62 2.37 -10.60
N LYS A 97 21.67 2.73 -11.89
CA LYS A 97 20.83 3.80 -12.43
C LYS A 97 19.39 3.28 -12.36
N GLU A 98 18.77 3.35 -11.19
CA GLU A 98 17.33 3.61 -11.20
C GLU A 98 17.19 4.94 -11.93
N THR A 99 16.63 4.94 -13.15
CA THR A 99 15.93 6.15 -13.60
C THR A 99 14.95 6.44 -12.48
N PRO A 100 15.14 7.54 -11.73
CA PRO A 100 14.22 7.88 -10.66
C PRO A 100 12.82 7.91 -11.28
N SER A 101 11.86 7.22 -10.70
CA SER A 101 10.48 7.33 -11.13
C SER A 101 10.07 8.79 -10.97
N SER A 102 10.04 9.54 -12.06
CA SER A 102 9.70 10.95 -12.06
C SER A 102 8.19 11.14 -12.17
N PHE A 103 7.75 12.34 -11.84
CA PHE A 103 6.38 12.73 -12.13
C PHE A 103 6.16 12.70 -13.65
N PRO A 104 5.04 12.13 -14.13
CA PRO A 104 4.77 12.08 -15.56
C PRO A 104 4.37 13.46 -16.06
N GLU A 105 5.02 13.93 -17.12
CA GLU A 105 4.72 15.21 -17.78
C GLU A 105 3.84 15.01 -19.04
N SER A 106 3.65 13.75 -19.45
CA SER A 106 2.83 13.39 -20.61
C SER A 106 1.94 12.18 -20.34
N ASN A 107 0.86 12.05 -21.13
CA ASN A 107 -0.03 10.88 -21.07
C ASN A 107 0.71 9.55 -21.33
N LYS A 108 1.76 9.60 -22.17
CA LYS A 108 2.59 8.42 -22.45
C LYS A 108 3.40 8.00 -21.22
N GLU A 109 4.03 8.95 -20.53
CA GLU A 109 4.78 8.69 -19.30
C GLU A 109 3.86 8.23 -18.17
N ALA A 110 2.68 8.84 -18.04
CA ALA A 110 1.67 8.43 -17.08
C ALA A 110 1.25 6.96 -17.29
N SER A 111 0.95 6.58 -18.54
CA SER A 111 0.61 5.20 -18.88
C SER A 111 1.76 4.22 -18.60
N GLN A 112 3.02 4.63 -18.77
CA GLN A 112 4.19 3.80 -18.47
C GLN A 112 4.39 3.62 -16.97
N LEU A 113 4.21 4.70 -16.18
CA LEU A 113 4.25 4.66 -14.73
C LEU A 113 3.18 3.70 -14.17
N GLU A 114 1.95 3.81 -14.68
CA GLU A 114 0.83 2.93 -14.33
C GLU A 114 1.11 1.48 -14.73
N GLN A 115 1.71 1.25 -15.90
CA GLN A 115 2.08 -0.10 -16.33
C GLN A 115 3.07 -0.76 -15.36
N GLU A 116 4.10 -0.04 -14.93
CA GLU A 116 5.15 -0.59 -14.06
C GLU A 116 4.70 -0.68 -12.60
N TYR A 117 4.09 0.37 -12.07
CA TYR A 117 3.79 0.50 -10.63
C TYR A 117 2.32 0.21 -10.27
N VAL A 118 1.47 -0.13 -11.23
CA VAL A 118 0.09 -0.57 -10.96
C VAL A 118 -0.15 -1.93 -11.62
N HIS A 119 -0.10 -2.00 -12.94
CA HIS A 119 -0.56 -3.20 -13.66
C HIS A 119 0.32 -4.40 -13.34
N ARG A 120 1.64 -4.26 -13.54
CA ARG A 120 2.60 -5.32 -13.24
C ARG A 120 2.55 -5.73 -11.77
N VAL A 121 2.44 -4.75 -10.87
CA VAL A 121 2.40 -5.02 -9.43
C VAL A 121 1.17 -5.82 -9.05
N TYR A 122 -0.03 -5.41 -9.46
CA TYR A 122 -1.26 -6.14 -9.13
C TYR A 122 -1.31 -7.52 -9.76
N GLU A 123 -0.72 -7.71 -10.94
CA GLU A 123 -0.56 -9.03 -11.53
C GLU A 123 0.28 -9.95 -10.62
N GLU A 124 1.41 -9.46 -10.13
CA GLU A 124 2.31 -10.22 -9.24
C GLU A 124 1.73 -10.47 -7.84
N ILE A 125 1.00 -9.50 -7.28
CA ILE A 125 0.51 -9.58 -5.89
C ILE A 125 -0.92 -10.11 -5.77
N ALA A 126 -1.63 -10.39 -6.87
CA ALA A 126 -3.06 -10.70 -6.90
C ALA A 126 -3.50 -11.75 -5.87
N GLY A 127 -2.78 -12.88 -5.80
CA GLY A 127 -3.08 -13.97 -4.87
C GLY A 127 -2.99 -13.53 -3.40
N HIS A 128 -1.88 -12.88 -3.01
CA HIS A 128 -1.70 -12.38 -1.65
C HIS A 128 -2.67 -11.23 -1.33
N PHE A 129 -2.89 -10.33 -2.29
CA PHE A 129 -3.88 -9.25 -2.17
C PHE A 129 -5.27 -9.82 -1.90
N SER A 130 -5.75 -10.79 -2.68
CA SER A 130 -7.05 -11.43 -2.45
C SER A 130 -7.13 -12.15 -1.10
N SER A 131 -6.05 -12.83 -0.70
CA SER A 131 -6.00 -13.61 0.55
C SER A 131 -6.11 -12.78 1.83
N THR A 132 -5.96 -11.46 1.75
CA THR A 132 -6.00 -10.56 2.92
C THR A 132 -7.32 -9.79 3.01
N ARG A 133 -8.32 -10.09 2.16
CA ARG A 133 -9.58 -9.36 2.02
C ARG A 133 -10.73 -10.32 2.29
N HIS A 134 -11.34 -10.20 3.47
CA HIS A 134 -12.40 -11.12 3.91
C HIS A 134 -13.70 -10.43 4.29
N THR A 135 -13.65 -9.13 4.58
CA THR A 135 -14.80 -8.39 5.11
C THR A 135 -15.25 -7.35 4.09
N PRO A 136 -16.53 -7.36 3.69
CA PRO A 136 -17.06 -6.33 2.79
C PRO A 136 -17.16 -4.99 3.53
N TRP A 137 -17.16 -3.91 2.76
CA TRP A 137 -17.23 -2.56 3.31
C TRP A 137 -18.70 -2.24 3.62
N PRO A 138 -19.08 -1.93 4.88
CA PRO A 138 -20.49 -1.84 5.27
C PRO A 138 -21.32 -0.87 4.42
N ARG A 139 -20.76 0.31 4.10
CA ARG A 139 -21.42 1.32 3.28
C ARG A 139 -21.54 0.93 1.80
N VAL A 140 -20.60 0.15 1.27
CA VAL A 140 -20.72 -0.42 -0.07
C VAL A 140 -21.85 -1.44 -0.11
N VAL A 141 -21.97 -2.28 0.94
CA VAL A 141 -23.09 -3.24 1.07
C VAL A 141 -24.42 -2.51 1.19
N GLU A 142 -24.49 -1.44 1.97
CA GLU A 142 -25.69 -0.60 2.12
C GLU A 142 -26.11 0.03 0.78
N PHE A 143 -25.16 0.61 0.04
CA PHE A 143 -25.39 1.15 -1.29
C PHE A 143 -25.97 0.10 -2.24
N LEU A 144 -25.38 -1.10 -2.28
CA LEU A 144 -25.86 -2.18 -3.15
C LEU A 144 -27.24 -2.69 -2.74
N LYS A 145 -27.52 -2.80 -1.43
CA LYS A 145 -28.84 -3.21 -0.91
C LYS A 145 -29.95 -2.20 -1.16
N ALA A 146 -29.60 -0.93 -1.33
CA ALA A 146 -30.56 0.14 -1.67
C ALA A 146 -30.98 0.13 -3.15
N LEU A 147 -30.33 -0.69 -3.99
CA LEU A 147 -30.67 -0.84 -5.40
C LEU A 147 -31.71 -1.95 -5.60
N PRO A 148 -32.51 -1.89 -6.68
CA PRO A 148 -33.35 -3.02 -7.09
C PRO A 148 -32.53 -4.29 -7.31
N SER A 149 -33.17 -5.45 -7.15
CA SER A 149 -32.52 -6.73 -7.45
C SER A 149 -32.08 -6.79 -8.91
N GLY A 150 -30.85 -7.22 -9.14
CA GLY A 150 -30.22 -7.22 -10.45
C GLY A 150 -29.00 -8.13 -10.51
N SER A 151 -28.33 -8.12 -11.66
CA SER A 151 -27.09 -8.86 -11.87
C SER A 151 -25.88 -7.96 -11.60
N LEU A 152 -24.82 -8.55 -11.03
CA LEU A 152 -23.54 -7.87 -10.82
C LEU A 152 -22.49 -8.48 -11.75
N ILE A 153 -21.74 -7.62 -12.42
CA ILE A 153 -20.56 -7.98 -13.19
C ILE A 153 -19.40 -7.10 -12.73
N GLY A 154 -18.24 -7.71 -12.49
CA GLY A 154 -17.01 -7.00 -12.15
C GLY A 154 -16.10 -6.87 -13.36
N CYS A 155 -15.19 -5.91 -13.34
CA CYS A 155 -14.03 -5.94 -14.22
C CYS A 155 -12.80 -5.36 -13.50
N ASP A 156 -11.64 -5.84 -13.90
CA ASP A 156 -10.35 -5.38 -13.41
C ASP A 156 -9.35 -5.45 -14.56
N ARG A 157 -8.25 -4.72 -14.47
CA ARG A 157 -7.18 -4.80 -15.46
C ARG A 157 -6.27 -6.01 -15.24
N SER A 158 -6.10 -6.44 -14.00
CA SER A 158 -5.29 -7.61 -13.67
C SER A 158 -6.00 -8.89 -14.08
N GLN A 159 -5.36 -9.66 -14.95
CA GLN A 159 -5.84 -10.97 -15.37
C GLN A 159 -5.92 -11.91 -14.16
N ASN A 160 -4.89 -11.93 -13.31
CA ASN A 160 -4.86 -12.74 -12.11
C ASN A 160 -5.99 -12.41 -11.11
N LEU A 161 -6.35 -11.13 -10.91
CA LEU A 161 -7.49 -10.78 -10.06
C LEU A 161 -8.83 -11.24 -10.67
N VAL A 162 -9.00 -11.08 -11.99
CA VAL A 162 -10.20 -11.55 -12.70
C VAL A 162 -10.32 -13.07 -12.62
N ASP A 163 -9.23 -13.82 -12.78
CA ASP A 163 -9.25 -15.28 -12.71
C ASP A 163 -9.61 -15.77 -11.31
N ILE A 164 -9.12 -15.13 -10.25
CA ILE A 164 -9.55 -15.45 -8.87
C ILE A 164 -11.08 -15.25 -8.70
N CYS A 165 -11.65 -14.22 -9.33
CA CYS A 165 -13.11 -14.02 -9.31
C CYS A 165 -13.84 -15.14 -10.07
N ARG A 166 -13.33 -15.55 -11.25
CA ARG A 166 -13.91 -16.63 -12.06
C ARG A 166 -13.83 -17.99 -11.37
N GLU A 167 -12.71 -18.30 -10.73
CA GLU A 167 -12.54 -19.52 -9.91
C GLU A 167 -13.60 -19.61 -8.81
N ARG A 168 -13.94 -18.46 -8.21
CA ARG A 168 -15.02 -18.32 -7.22
C ARG A 168 -16.42 -18.22 -7.82
N GLN A 169 -16.57 -18.49 -9.12
CA GLN A 169 -17.83 -18.48 -9.87
C GLN A 169 -18.50 -17.09 -9.95
N PHE A 170 -17.73 -16.00 -9.79
CA PHE A 170 -18.23 -14.65 -10.02
C PHE A 170 -18.03 -14.20 -11.47
N GLN A 171 -18.96 -13.39 -11.96
CA GLN A 171 -18.90 -12.86 -13.32
C GLN A 171 -17.92 -11.68 -13.37
N ALA A 172 -16.76 -11.88 -13.98
CA ALA A 172 -15.75 -10.85 -14.16
C ALA A 172 -15.01 -10.97 -15.50
N PHE A 173 -14.64 -9.82 -16.07
CA PHE A 173 -13.86 -9.72 -17.30
C PHE A 173 -12.72 -8.72 -17.17
N ILE A 174 -11.78 -8.76 -18.11
CA ILE A 174 -10.60 -7.89 -18.10
C ILE A 174 -10.94 -6.60 -18.82
N CYS A 175 -10.64 -5.46 -18.21
CA CYS A 175 -10.94 -4.14 -18.77
C CYS A 175 -9.91 -3.09 -18.35
N ASP A 176 -9.81 -2.02 -19.12
CA ASP A 176 -9.21 -0.77 -18.66
C ASP A 176 -10.33 0.14 -18.14
N ALA A 177 -10.17 0.73 -16.95
CA ALA A 177 -11.19 1.62 -16.38
C ALA A 177 -11.32 2.95 -17.14
N LEU A 178 -10.42 3.25 -18.09
CA LEU A 178 -10.56 4.34 -19.06
C LEU A 178 -11.42 3.97 -20.27
N ALA A 179 -11.64 2.68 -20.53
CA ALA A 179 -12.39 2.18 -21.69
C ALA A 179 -13.00 0.81 -21.38
N VAL A 180 -14.16 0.82 -20.73
CA VAL A 180 -14.89 -0.38 -20.34
C VAL A 180 -15.73 -0.87 -21.51
N PRO A 181 -15.58 -2.13 -21.98
CA PRO A 181 -16.33 -2.71 -23.11
C PRO A 181 -17.80 -3.03 -22.77
N VAL A 182 -18.49 -2.10 -22.12
CA VAL A 182 -19.91 -2.16 -21.79
C VAL A 182 -20.60 -0.97 -22.44
N ARG A 183 -21.82 -1.21 -22.95
CA ARG A 183 -22.62 -0.21 -23.67
C ARG A 183 -22.87 1.02 -22.79
N SER A 184 -22.86 2.20 -23.38
CA SER A 184 -23.23 3.43 -22.68
C SER A 184 -24.67 3.34 -22.17
N GLY A 185 -24.92 3.83 -20.95
CA GLY A 185 -26.26 3.89 -20.40
C GLY A 185 -26.91 2.54 -20.07
N SER A 186 -26.13 1.47 -19.88
CA SER A 186 -26.66 0.14 -19.58
C SER A 186 -26.67 -0.22 -18.10
N CYS A 187 -25.99 0.55 -17.24
CA CYS A 187 -25.83 0.23 -15.83
C CYS A 187 -26.76 1.07 -14.95
N ASP A 188 -27.46 0.41 -14.04
CA ASP A 188 -28.32 1.04 -13.04
C ASP A 188 -27.48 1.70 -11.94
N ALA A 189 -26.37 1.05 -11.62
CA ALA A 189 -25.36 1.56 -10.74
C ALA A 189 -23.96 1.09 -11.14
N CYS A 190 -22.94 1.83 -10.71
CA CYS A 190 -21.54 1.45 -10.84
C CYS A 190 -20.83 1.67 -9.49
N ILE A 191 -19.82 0.86 -9.20
CA ILE A 191 -18.94 1.08 -8.05
C ILE A 191 -17.49 1.13 -8.53
N SER A 192 -16.72 2.09 -8.02
CA SER A 192 -15.29 2.24 -8.27
C SER A 192 -14.57 2.33 -6.94
N ILE A 193 -14.03 1.20 -6.47
CA ILE A 193 -13.44 1.07 -5.15
C ILE A 193 -11.95 0.87 -5.28
N ALA A 194 -11.17 1.83 -4.79
CA ALA A 194 -9.71 1.77 -4.84
C ALA A 194 -9.12 1.63 -6.26
N VAL A 195 -9.73 2.31 -7.25
CA VAL A 195 -9.28 2.29 -8.65
C VAL A 195 -8.69 3.63 -9.09
N ILE A 196 -9.44 4.73 -8.93
CA ILE A 196 -9.10 6.02 -9.56
C ILE A 196 -7.77 6.60 -9.06
N HIS A 197 -7.40 6.31 -7.81
CA HIS A 197 -6.11 6.73 -7.25
C HIS A 197 -4.89 6.09 -7.93
N HIS A 198 -5.08 5.10 -8.81
CA HIS A 198 -3.98 4.52 -9.56
C HIS A 198 -3.65 5.28 -10.85
N PHE A 199 -4.45 6.25 -11.26
CA PHE A 199 -4.17 7.04 -12.46
C PHE A 199 -3.26 8.23 -12.16
N ALA A 200 -2.18 8.33 -12.95
CA ALA A 200 -1.03 9.14 -12.60
C ALA A 200 -1.19 10.64 -12.83
N THR A 201 -2.15 11.04 -13.65
CA THR A 201 -2.45 12.45 -13.92
C THR A 201 -3.91 12.76 -13.63
N ALA A 202 -4.20 14.04 -13.35
CA ALA A 202 -5.55 14.51 -13.07
C ALA A 202 -6.50 14.24 -14.27
N GLU A 203 -6.01 14.39 -15.49
CA GLU A 203 -6.79 14.17 -16.71
C GLU A 203 -7.22 12.71 -16.84
N ARG A 204 -6.34 11.77 -16.50
CA ARG A 204 -6.66 10.33 -16.51
C ARG A 204 -7.65 9.97 -15.39
N ARG A 205 -7.55 10.60 -14.22
CA ARG A 205 -8.53 10.45 -13.12
C ARG A 205 -9.92 10.97 -13.51
N VAL A 206 -9.98 12.12 -14.17
CA VAL A 206 -11.24 12.68 -14.72
C VAL A 206 -11.79 11.78 -15.82
N ALA A 207 -10.96 11.29 -16.74
CA ALA A 207 -11.37 10.37 -17.81
C ALA A 207 -11.95 9.06 -17.26
N ALA A 208 -11.36 8.48 -16.20
CA ALA A 208 -11.90 7.30 -15.53
C ALA A 208 -13.28 7.56 -14.90
N THR A 209 -13.47 8.75 -14.32
CA THR A 209 -14.76 9.18 -13.77
C THR A 209 -15.79 9.39 -14.87
N GLN A 210 -15.39 10.00 -15.98
CA GLN A 210 -16.23 10.18 -17.17
C GLN A 210 -16.68 8.84 -17.76
N GLU A 211 -15.77 7.87 -17.83
CA GLU A 211 -16.06 6.53 -18.30
C GLU A 211 -17.07 5.81 -17.39
N LEU A 212 -16.93 5.95 -16.07
CA LEU A 212 -17.90 5.44 -15.10
C LEU A 212 -19.30 6.03 -15.32
N VAL A 213 -19.39 7.33 -15.61
CA VAL A 213 -20.65 8.03 -15.88
C VAL A 213 -21.25 7.60 -17.23
N ARG A 214 -20.42 7.35 -18.25
CA ARG A 214 -20.86 6.85 -19.56
C ARG A 214 -21.66 5.56 -19.41
N LEU A 215 -21.25 4.67 -18.52
CA LEU A 215 -21.90 3.38 -18.26
C LEU A 215 -23.29 3.52 -17.62
N LEU A 216 -23.49 4.53 -16.77
CA LEU A 216 -24.75 4.73 -16.05
C LEU A 216 -25.87 5.12 -16.99
N ARG A 217 -27.06 4.54 -16.86
CA ARG A 217 -28.28 5.11 -17.47
C ARG A 217 -28.66 6.45 -16.81
N PRO A 218 -29.47 7.31 -17.45
CA PRO A 218 -30.04 8.48 -16.78
C PRO A 218 -30.73 8.09 -15.47
N GLY A 219 -30.45 8.83 -14.39
CA GLY A 219 -30.87 8.53 -13.03
C GLY A 219 -30.08 7.44 -12.32
N GLY A 220 -29.18 6.72 -13.01
CA GLY A 220 -28.29 5.71 -12.43
C GLY A 220 -27.24 6.32 -11.50
N LYS A 221 -26.73 5.54 -10.55
CA LYS A 221 -25.86 6.02 -9.46
C LYS A 221 -24.46 5.39 -9.49
N ALA A 222 -23.42 6.19 -9.29
CA ALA A 222 -22.07 5.68 -9.07
C ALA A 222 -21.62 5.92 -7.63
N LEU A 223 -20.90 4.95 -7.06
CA LEU A 223 -20.19 5.09 -5.78
C LEU A 223 -18.68 5.01 -6.02
N ILE A 224 -17.94 6.05 -5.63
CA ILE A 224 -16.50 6.14 -5.81
C ILE A 224 -15.81 6.20 -4.44
N TYR A 225 -14.76 5.42 -4.25
CA TYR A 225 -13.90 5.39 -3.06
C TYR A 225 -12.43 5.57 -3.46
N VAL A 226 -11.78 6.62 -2.95
CA VAL A 226 -10.36 6.93 -3.15
C VAL A 226 -9.64 7.16 -1.82
N TRP A 227 -8.34 6.88 -1.76
CA TRP A 227 -7.57 7.05 -0.52
C TRP A 227 -7.46 8.53 -0.16
N ALA A 228 -7.71 8.86 1.11
CA ALA A 228 -7.57 10.21 1.64
C ALA A 228 -6.11 10.48 2.05
N MET A 229 -5.59 11.64 1.68
CA MET A 229 -4.28 12.15 2.08
C MET A 229 -4.19 12.34 3.61
N GLU A 230 -5.28 12.77 4.23
CA GLU A 230 -5.33 13.16 5.63
C GLU A 230 -5.25 11.93 6.55
N GLN A 231 -5.85 10.81 6.14
CA GLN A 231 -6.03 9.60 6.95
C GLN A 231 -6.57 9.85 8.38
N GLU A 232 -7.16 11.01 8.60
CA GLU A 232 -7.73 11.51 9.83
C GLU A 232 -8.89 12.46 9.48
N TYR A 233 -10.01 12.32 10.19
CA TYR A 233 -11.16 13.21 10.00
C TYR A 233 -11.80 13.49 11.35
N ASN A 234 -12.18 14.75 11.61
CA ASN A 234 -12.73 15.20 12.90
C ASN A 234 -11.90 14.72 14.12
N LYS A 235 -10.58 14.87 14.06
CA LYS A 235 -9.61 14.44 15.07
C LYS A 235 -9.60 12.92 15.35
N LYS A 236 -10.19 12.12 14.46
CA LYS A 236 -10.22 10.65 14.54
C LYS A 236 -9.39 10.07 13.41
N LYS A 237 -8.24 9.50 13.77
CA LYS A 237 -7.39 8.73 12.85
C LYS A 237 -8.13 7.56 12.22
N SER A 238 -7.84 7.22 10.98
CA SER A 238 -8.36 6.04 10.28
C SER A 238 -7.77 4.75 10.85
N LYS A 239 -8.33 3.60 10.47
CA LYS A 239 -7.72 2.28 10.75
C LYS A 239 -6.31 2.13 10.17
N TYR A 240 -5.98 2.87 9.11
CA TYR A 240 -4.66 2.84 8.52
C TYR A 240 -3.60 3.33 9.50
N LEU A 241 -3.84 4.48 10.16
CA LEU A 241 -2.92 5.07 11.14
C LEU A 241 -3.06 4.50 12.56
N ARG A 242 -4.18 3.85 12.89
CA ARG A 242 -4.35 3.20 14.19
C ARG A 242 -3.55 1.89 14.21
N GLU A 243 -2.43 1.87 14.92
CA GLU A 243 -1.77 0.63 15.32
C GLU A 243 -2.75 -0.27 16.10
N ASN A 244 -2.66 -1.59 15.88
CA ASN A 244 -3.21 -2.55 16.83
C ASN A 244 -2.49 -2.34 18.16
N ARG A 245 -3.22 -1.97 19.22
CA ARG A 245 -2.71 -1.91 20.59
C ARG A 245 -2.35 -3.33 21.07
N ILE A 246 -1.19 -3.85 20.65
CA ILE A 246 -0.53 -4.98 21.31
C ILE A 246 0.93 -4.59 21.58
N SER A 247 1.12 -3.43 22.19
CA SER A 247 2.42 -2.97 22.73
C SER A 247 2.26 -1.70 23.57
N GLN A 248 1.31 -1.70 24.50
CA GLN A 248 1.43 -0.85 25.69
C GLN A 248 1.11 -1.70 26.92
N GLY A 249 2.10 -2.51 27.31
CA GLY A 249 2.19 -3.04 28.65
C GLY A 249 2.70 -1.93 29.59
N LYS A 250 1.89 -1.64 30.60
CA LYS A 250 2.22 -1.04 31.91
C LYS A 250 3.07 0.23 31.92
N LYS A 251 2.42 1.37 32.15
CA LYS A 251 2.92 2.39 33.09
C LYS A 251 1.75 3.06 33.82
N GLY A 252 1.79 2.92 35.16
CA GLY A 252 1.23 3.85 36.14
C GLY A 252 -0.29 3.91 36.27
N GLU A 253 -0.82 3.17 37.25
CA GLU A 253 -1.98 3.61 38.03
C GLU A 253 -1.73 5.03 38.57
N ILE A 254 -2.67 5.95 38.36
CA ILE A 254 -3.10 6.88 39.40
C ILE A 254 -4.62 7.03 39.24
N ASN A 255 -5.33 6.64 40.30
CA ASN A 255 -6.78 6.79 40.46
C ASN A 255 -7.19 8.26 40.41
N ASN A 256 -8.36 8.52 39.83
CA ASN A 256 -9.37 9.34 40.49
C ASN A 256 -10.74 9.01 39.88
N ASP A 257 -11.55 8.34 40.71
CA ASP A 257 -13.00 8.29 40.58
C ASP A 257 -13.57 9.70 40.62
N THR A 258 -14.44 10.05 39.67
CA THR A 258 -15.76 10.61 39.99
C THR A 258 -16.75 10.26 38.88
N SER A 259 -17.74 9.46 39.25
CA SER A 259 -18.96 9.20 38.50
C SER A 259 -19.83 10.45 38.40
N VAL A 260 -20.25 10.84 37.19
CA VAL A 260 -21.59 11.40 36.97
C VAL A 260 -22.10 10.90 35.63
N GLN A 261 -23.30 10.32 35.71
CA GLN A 261 -24.13 9.81 34.64
C GLN A 261 -25.15 10.87 34.28
N GLU A 262 -25.35 11.16 33.00
CA GLU A 262 -26.67 11.64 32.55
C GLU A 262 -26.89 11.49 31.05
N LEU A 263 -28.03 10.89 30.74
CA LEU A 263 -28.73 10.99 29.47
C LEU A 263 -29.24 12.42 29.30
N LEU A 264 -29.26 12.95 28.07
CA LEU A 264 -30.49 13.22 27.32
C LEU A 264 -30.25 14.02 26.04
N VAL A 265 -31.19 13.77 25.14
CA VAL A 265 -31.53 14.43 23.88
C VAL A 265 -31.88 15.91 24.12
N GLU A 266 -31.52 16.81 23.19
CA GLU A 266 -32.40 17.84 22.58
C GLU A 266 -31.60 18.70 21.59
N GLN A 267 -31.95 18.65 20.30
CA GLN A 267 -32.79 19.61 19.57
C GLN A 267 -32.08 20.93 19.23
N MET A 268 -32.13 21.23 17.93
CA MET A 268 -31.72 22.48 17.32
C MET A 268 -32.64 23.63 17.74
N PRO A 269 -32.19 24.89 17.54
CA PRO A 269 -33.11 25.91 17.08
C PRO A 269 -32.68 26.52 15.75
N VAL A 270 -33.68 26.67 14.89
CA VAL A 270 -33.74 27.57 13.73
C VAL A 270 -34.29 28.92 14.21
N VAL A 271 -33.81 30.02 13.62
CA VAL A 271 -34.39 31.38 13.39
C VAL A 271 -33.18 32.34 13.34
N GLY A 272 -32.94 33.27 12.40
CA GLY A 272 -33.73 33.86 11.31
C GLY A 272 -33.61 35.40 11.38
N ASN A 273 -32.96 36.02 10.37
CA ASN A 273 -32.93 37.45 9.96
C ASN A 273 -32.30 38.50 10.92
N GLN A 274 -31.69 39.64 10.51
CA GLN A 274 -31.48 40.35 9.24
C GLN A 274 -30.36 41.43 9.40
N ASP A 275 -29.62 41.70 8.32
CA ASP A 275 -29.03 42.95 7.78
C ASP A 275 -28.27 44.00 8.63
N SER A 276 -27.02 44.32 8.22
CA SER A 276 -26.56 45.70 7.91
C SER A 276 -25.16 45.79 7.27
N ALA A 277 -25.17 46.19 5.99
CA ALA A 277 -24.30 47.09 5.20
C ALA A 277 -22.77 47.25 5.42
N CYS A 278 -22.08 47.13 4.26
CA CYS A 278 -20.95 47.92 3.70
C CYS A 278 -19.64 48.02 4.51
N SER A 279 -18.46 47.73 3.94
CA SER A 279 -17.90 48.49 2.82
C SER A 279 -16.68 47.80 2.17
N VAL A 280 -16.58 47.94 0.86
CA VAL A 280 -15.40 47.60 0.02
C VAL A 280 -14.42 48.78 0.03
N PRO A 281 -13.11 48.53 -0.18
CA PRO A 281 -12.41 49.34 -1.17
C PRO A 281 -11.70 48.48 -2.22
N SER A 282 -11.97 48.83 -3.48
CA SER A 282 -11.23 48.40 -4.65
C SER A 282 -10.04 49.35 -4.85
N THR A 283 -8.88 48.81 -5.23
CA THR A 283 -8.12 49.11 -6.47
C THR A 283 -6.61 48.95 -6.28
N ASN A 284 -6.07 48.03 -7.09
CA ASN A 284 -4.82 48.07 -7.84
C ASN A 284 -3.55 48.65 -7.19
N ASP A 285 -2.55 47.78 -7.01
CA ASP A 285 -1.19 48.06 -7.48
C ASP A 285 -0.54 46.77 -8.00
N PHE A 286 -0.17 46.80 -9.28
CA PHE A 286 0.73 45.85 -9.92
C PHE A 286 2.17 46.24 -9.55
N GLN A 287 2.90 45.34 -8.91
CA GLN A 287 4.36 45.37 -8.93
C GLN A 287 4.91 43.95 -9.18
N GLU A 288 5.53 43.81 -10.35
CA GLU A 288 6.51 42.77 -10.65
C GLU A 288 7.61 42.79 -9.58
N GLY A 289 7.72 41.67 -8.86
CA GLY A 289 8.81 41.41 -7.94
C GLY A 289 9.25 39.97 -8.11
N GLY A 290 10.21 39.74 -9.01
CA GLY A 290 10.87 38.45 -9.14
C GLY A 290 11.57 38.07 -7.83
N CYS A 291 11.29 36.87 -7.33
CA CYS A 291 12.07 36.23 -6.29
C CYS A 291 12.60 34.90 -6.80
N ASN A 292 13.87 34.91 -7.20
CA ASN A 292 14.65 33.70 -7.44
C ASN A 292 14.80 32.91 -6.13
N SER A 293 13.95 31.91 -5.95
CA SER A 293 14.30 30.73 -5.16
C SER A 293 14.14 29.54 -6.08
N ARG A 294 15.27 29.06 -6.62
CA ARG A 294 15.36 27.74 -7.22
C ARG A 294 15.15 26.72 -6.09
N GLU A 295 13.90 26.46 -5.73
CA GLU A 295 13.56 25.21 -5.07
C GLU A 295 13.92 24.10 -6.07
N VAL A 296 14.88 23.28 -5.67
CA VAL A 296 15.20 22.04 -6.37
C VAL A 296 13.95 21.18 -6.26
N THR A 297 13.09 21.22 -7.28
CA THR A 297 11.94 20.34 -7.38
C THR A 297 12.47 18.92 -7.35
N ASN A 298 12.18 18.22 -6.26
CA ASN A 298 12.64 16.85 -6.06
C ASN A 298 11.97 16.00 -7.14
N SER A 299 12.71 15.70 -8.21
CA SER A 299 12.18 15.15 -9.46
C SER A 299 11.79 13.67 -9.37
N LYS A 300 11.81 13.10 -8.15
CA LYS A 300 11.57 11.68 -7.87
C LYS A 300 10.29 11.51 -7.05
N LEU A 301 9.46 10.54 -7.44
CA LEU A 301 8.30 10.09 -6.67
C LEU A 301 8.76 9.54 -5.31
N PRO A 302 8.22 10.06 -4.20
CA PRO A 302 8.57 9.60 -2.86
C PRO A 302 8.03 8.19 -2.59
N ILE A 303 8.77 7.41 -1.81
CA ILE A 303 8.31 6.12 -1.30
C ILE A 303 7.70 6.32 0.08
N HIS A 304 6.45 5.90 0.24
CA HIS A 304 5.72 5.99 1.50
C HIS A 304 6.26 5.00 2.54
N THR A 305 6.27 5.40 3.81
CA THR A 305 6.44 4.46 4.92
C THR A 305 5.06 4.02 5.40
N ASN A 306 4.73 2.74 5.26
CA ASN A 306 3.42 2.23 5.65
C ASN A 306 3.08 2.61 7.09
N ARG A 307 1.81 2.96 7.34
CA ARG A 307 1.26 3.34 8.65
C ARG A 307 1.75 4.71 9.18
N THR A 308 2.35 5.54 8.33
CA THR A 308 2.63 6.94 8.67
C THR A 308 1.71 7.89 7.92
N SER A 309 1.71 9.17 8.28
CA SER A 309 1.03 10.22 7.51
C SER A 309 1.61 10.34 6.10
N PHE A 310 0.78 10.77 5.16
CA PHE A 310 1.21 11.12 3.80
C PHE A 310 1.81 12.52 3.77
N HIS A 311 2.89 12.69 2.99
CA HIS A 311 3.60 13.97 2.84
C HIS A 311 3.64 14.45 1.38
N SER A 312 3.11 13.64 0.46
CA SER A 312 2.90 13.98 -0.95
C SER A 312 1.65 13.23 -1.45
N GLN A 313 0.92 13.81 -2.40
CA GLN A 313 -0.25 13.19 -3.00
C GLN A 313 0.14 12.06 -3.95
N ASP A 314 1.22 12.22 -4.72
CA ASP A 314 1.72 11.22 -5.66
C ASP A 314 2.91 10.48 -5.06
N LEU A 315 2.77 9.18 -4.84
CA LEU A 315 3.78 8.41 -4.14
C LEU A 315 3.72 6.91 -4.43
N LEU A 316 4.81 6.23 -4.08
CA LEU A 316 4.93 4.78 -4.15
C LEU A 316 4.64 4.15 -2.78
N VAL A 317 3.60 3.33 -2.69
CA VAL A 317 3.19 2.62 -1.47
C VAL A 317 3.75 1.19 -1.46
N PRO A 318 4.61 0.81 -0.50
CA PRO A 318 5.21 -0.51 -0.47
C PRO A 318 4.24 -1.60 -0.04
N TRP A 319 4.29 -2.74 -0.71
CA TRP A 319 3.54 -3.96 -0.41
C TRP A 319 4.48 -5.11 -0.15
N HIS A 320 4.40 -5.69 1.04
CA HIS A 320 5.27 -6.78 1.46
C HIS A 320 4.53 -8.10 1.27
N LEU A 321 5.07 -9.02 0.46
CA LEU A 321 4.54 -10.38 0.33
C LEU A 321 4.96 -11.24 1.54
N GLN A 322 4.43 -10.95 2.73
CA GLN A 322 4.67 -11.85 3.87
C GLN A 322 4.02 -13.21 3.57
N GLY A 323 4.84 -14.27 3.50
CA GLY A 323 4.33 -15.63 3.34
C GLY A 323 3.47 -16.00 4.54
N ASN A 324 2.17 -16.23 4.33
CA ASN A 324 1.29 -16.72 5.37
C ASN A 324 1.70 -18.17 5.73
N PRO A 325 2.07 -18.50 6.99
CA PRO A 325 2.50 -19.86 7.37
C PRO A 325 1.36 -20.87 7.51
N GLY A 326 0.20 -20.66 6.88
CA GLY A 326 -0.94 -21.53 7.10
C GLY A 326 -2.00 -21.36 6.03
N LYS A 327 -2.50 -22.50 5.55
CA LYS A 327 -3.56 -22.69 4.53
C LYS A 327 -3.06 -22.72 3.08
N ASN A 328 -2.24 -23.73 2.77
CA ASN A 328 -2.45 -24.68 1.67
C ASN A 328 -1.18 -25.51 1.47
N LYS A 329 -1.01 -26.56 2.27
CA LYS A 329 -0.25 -27.73 1.84
C LYS A 329 -1.05 -28.97 2.18
N LEU A 330 -1.56 -29.60 1.12
CA LEU A 330 -1.91 -31.01 1.11
C LEU A 330 -0.68 -31.78 1.62
N VAL A 331 -0.90 -32.72 2.53
CA VAL A 331 0.17 -33.50 3.14
C VAL A 331 0.71 -34.48 2.11
N GLU A 332 1.84 -34.14 1.48
CA GLU A 332 2.71 -35.09 0.79
C GLU A 332 3.80 -35.53 1.77
N PRO A 333 4.04 -36.85 1.95
CA PRO A 333 5.01 -37.34 2.90
C PRO A 333 6.43 -37.24 2.31
N PHE A 334 7.30 -36.51 3.01
CA PHE A 334 8.75 -36.39 2.79
C PHE A 334 9.20 -35.53 1.58
N GLY A 335 9.65 -34.30 1.86
CA GLY A 335 10.43 -33.50 0.90
C GLY A 335 10.72 -32.05 1.33
N ALA A 336 12.02 -31.74 1.47
CA ALA A 336 12.68 -30.43 1.50
C ALA A 336 12.09 -29.29 2.38
N VAL A 337 12.81 -28.97 3.47
CA VAL A 337 12.56 -27.83 4.36
C VAL A 337 12.98 -26.53 3.65
N GLY A 338 12.01 -25.80 3.10
CA GLY A 338 12.21 -24.56 2.34
C GLY A 338 12.76 -23.38 3.16
N SER A 339 13.74 -22.69 2.58
CA SER A 339 14.35 -21.45 3.05
C SER A 339 13.39 -20.26 2.97
N HIS A 340 13.21 -19.50 4.05
CA HIS A 340 12.50 -18.22 3.96
C HIS A 340 13.44 -17.13 3.40
N ASP A 341 13.10 -16.58 2.25
CA ASP A 341 13.69 -15.35 1.71
C ASP A 341 13.11 -14.11 2.40
N PRO A 342 13.81 -12.96 2.46
CA PRO A 342 13.13 -11.71 2.72
C PRO A 342 12.10 -11.52 1.62
N SER A 343 10.83 -11.54 2.01
CA SER A 343 9.68 -11.36 1.12
C SER A 343 9.89 -10.18 0.16
N PRO A 344 9.68 -10.36 -1.15
CA PRO A 344 9.79 -9.26 -2.11
C PRO A 344 8.83 -8.13 -1.72
N VAL A 345 9.30 -6.90 -1.90
CA VAL A 345 8.53 -5.67 -1.67
C VAL A 345 8.21 -5.05 -3.01
N PHE A 346 6.93 -4.87 -3.29
CA PHE A 346 6.44 -4.23 -4.50
C PHE A 346 6.03 -2.79 -4.20
N HIS A 347 6.30 -1.86 -5.09
CA HIS A 347 5.93 -0.46 -4.92
C HIS A 347 4.73 -0.15 -5.81
N ARG A 348 3.62 0.26 -5.21
CA ARG A 348 2.41 0.63 -5.96
C ARG A 348 2.28 2.12 -6.10
N TYR A 349 2.00 2.62 -7.28
CA TYR A 349 1.69 4.03 -7.46
C TYR A 349 0.29 4.36 -6.91
N TYR A 350 0.22 5.44 -6.13
CA TYR A 350 -1.00 6.02 -5.58
C TYR A 350 -0.96 7.54 -5.78
N HIS A 351 -2.12 8.08 -6.12
CA HIS A 351 -2.51 9.46 -5.90
C HIS A 351 -3.49 9.50 -4.71
N VAL A 352 -3.05 9.97 -3.55
CA VAL A 352 -3.93 10.17 -2.38
C VAL A 352 -4.61 11.53 -2.46
N PHE A 353 -5.94 11.52 -2.34
CA PHE A 353 -6.78 12.68 -2.58
C PHE A 353 -6.87 13.56 -1.34
N CYS A 354 -6.81 14.87 -1.54
CA CYS A 354 -7.13 15.85 -0.50
C CYS A 354 -8.65 16.03 -0.36
N GLU A 355 -9.10 16.57 0.77
CA GLU A 355 -10.49 16.97 1.00
C GLU A 355 -11.00 17.86 -0.15
N GLY A 356 -12.16 17.51 -0.72
CA GLY A 356 -12.79 18.25 -1.82
C GLY A 356 -12.25 17.97 -3.22
N GLU A 357 -11.11 17.29 -3.35
CA GLU A 357 -10.50 17.03 -4.66
C GLU A 357 -11.36 16.09 -5.53
N LEU A 358 -11.90 15.02 -4.94
CA LEU A 358 -12.75 14.08 -5.66
C LEU A 358 -14.04 14.75 -6.14
N GLU A 359 -14.64 15.60 -5.31
CA GLU A 359 -15.82 16.39 -5.64
C GLU A 359 -15.53 17.35 -6.79
N ALA A 360 -14.41 18.07 -6.72
CA ALA A 360 -13.98 18.98 -7.79
C ALA A 360 -13.80 18.22 -9.12
N ALA A 361 -13.14 17.05 -9.09
CA ALA A 361 -13.00 16.19 -10.28
C ALA A 361 -14.37 15.78 -10.84
N CYS A 362 -15.33 15.42 -9.99
CA CYS A 362 -16.68 15.06 -10.41
C CYS A 362 -17.46 16.25 -10.99
N GLN A 363 -17.27 17.46 -10.44
CA GLN A 363 -17.93 18.69 -10.89
C GLN A 363 -17.48 19.16 -12.28
N THR A 364 -16.33 18.69 -12.78
CA THR A 364 -15.91 18.97 -14.16
C THR A 364 -16.82 18.31 -15.21
N LEU A 365 -17.65 17.36 -14.81
CA LEU A 365 -18.55 16.62 -15.70
C LEU A 365 -19.91 17.33 -15.81
N SER A 366 -20.38 17.54 -17.04
CA SER A 366 -21.58 18.35 -17.33
C SER A 366 -22.93 17.64 -17.11
N ASN A 367 -22.94 16.34 -16.82
CA ASN A 367 -24.13 15.49 -16.78
C ASN A 367 -24.23 14.63 -15.49
N VAL A 368 -23.70 15.14 -14.39
CA VAL A 368 -23.75 14.47 -13.09
C VAL A 368 -24.23 15.41 -11.99
N ARG A 369 -24.84 14.81 -10.97
CA ARG A 369 -25.14 15.46 -9.70
C ARG A 369 -24.49 14.68 -8.58
N ILE A 370 -23.72 15.36 -7.73
CA ILE A 370 -23.24 14.80 -6.47
C ILE A 370 -24.43 14.70 -5.52
N LEU A 371 -24.77 13.49 -5.10
CA LEU A 371 -25.82 13.23 -4.10
C LEU A 371 -25.27 13.26 -2.68
N GLN A 372 -24.05 12.75 -2.49
CA GLN A 372 -23.40 12.69 -1.19
C GLN A 372 -21.88 12.72 -1.37
N SER A 373 -21.18 13.47 -0.51
CA SER A 373 -19.76 13.33 -0.28
C SER A 373 -19.51 13.08 1.20
N TYR A 374 -18.59 12.17 1.54
CA TYR A 374 -18.26 11.84 2.92
C TYR A 374 -16.89 11.17 3.05
N TYR A 375 -16.37 11.22 4.28
CA TYR A 375 -15.16 10.50 4.67
C TYR A 375 -15.51 9.13 5.30
N ASP A 376 -14.83 8.06 4.86
CA ASP A 376 -15.00 6.70 5.41
C ASP A 376 -13.66 5.99 5.62
N GLN A 377 -13.23 5.89 6.88
CA GLN A 377 -12.08 5.09 7.31
C GLN A 377 -10.78 5.30 6.51
N GLY A 378 -10.45 6.56 6.18
CA GLY A 378 -9.24 6.87 5.39
C GLY A 378 -9.50 7.00 3.89
N ASN A 379 -10.76 7.16 3.48
CA ASN A 379 -11.14 7.32 2.09
C ASN A 379 -12.09 8.50 1.92
N TRP A 380 -11.90 9.27 0.86
CA TRP A 380 -12.90 10.20 0.34
C TRP A 380 -13.86 9.43 -0.56
N CYS A 381 -15.16 9.66 -0.35
CA CYS A 381 -16.22 8.89 -0.97
C CYS A 381 -17.27 9.80 -1.56
N VAL A 382 -17.67 9.55 -2.81
CA VAL A 382 -18.72 10.32 -3.48
C VAL A 382 -19.76 9.37 -4.07
N ILE A 383 -21.04 9.72 -3.87
CA ILE A 383 -22.18 9.14 -4.60
C ILE A 383 -22.62 10.15 -5.64
N LEU A 384 -22.53 9.75 -6.91
CA LEU A 384 -22.94 10.52 -8.08
C LEU A 384 -24.24 9.95 -8.64
N GLN A 385 -25.03 10.80 -9.28
CA GLN A 385 -26.14 10.40 -10.13
C GLN A 385 -25.95 11.00 -11.52
N ARG A 386 -26.12 10.19 -12.57
CA ARG A 386 -26.19 10.72 -13.94
C ARG A 386 -27.52 11.42 -14.14
N VAL A 387 -27.48 12.65 -14.64
CA VAL A 387 -28.68 13.46 -14.97
C VAL A 387 -29.23 13.05 -16.32
#